data_AF-A0A3P7J9V5-F1
#
_entry.id   AF-A0A3P7J9V5-F1
#
_cell.length_a   1.000
_cell.length_b   1.000
_cell.length_c   1.000
_cell.angle_alpha   90.00
_cell.angle_beta   90.00
_cell.angle_gamma   90.00
#
_symmetry.space_group_name_H-M   'P 1'
#
loop_
_entity.id
_entity.type
_entity.pdbx_description
1 polymer ?
#
loop_
_entity_poly.entity_id
_entity_poly.type
_entity_poly.pdbx_seq_one_letter_code
_entity_poly.pdbx_strand_id
1 'polypeptide(L)'
;MLRTVLGFFTGGLLGTYVVYKMEHIPKRHRLWVMAVIAFAPNFILLNGIAYLSHDWRTFQRVLFFISSPAFVHESPRWLIQKGRIEEARKVLQRIQRIDKQKAAKKDEMEKMLDAAYQKMQEQEKKLKNYNVRHLFYTKEMTLATTTYCAGLIKSLGRKAVHFMSQSTIAFCLFVVAVVHLFGKFCLEEQYGIVIRIATITAASVAAQVRFDELM
;
A
#
# COMPACT_ATOMS: atom_id res chain seq x y z
N MET A 1 -3.76 -3.44 20.81
CA MET A 1 -4.19 -2.09 20.38
C MET A 1 -3.03 -1.23 19.88
N LEU A 2 -1.95 -0.99 20.65
CA LEU A 2 -0.80 -0.18 20.21
C LEU A 2 -0.19 -0.62 18.87
N ARG A 3 -0.05 -1.94 18.65
CA ARG A 3 0.49 -2.50 17.39
C ARG A 3 -0.38 -2.20 16.17
N THR A 4 -1.70 -2.15 16.34
CA THR A 4 -2.65 -1.81 15.27
C THR A 4 -2.54 -0.34 14.88
N VAL A 5 -2.42 0.54 15.89
CA VAL A 5 -2.21 1.98 15.71
C VAL A 5 -0.89 2.23 14.98
N LEU A 6 0.19 1.59 15.42
CA LEU A 6 1.49 1.66 14.74
C LEU A 6 1.41 1.17 13.29
N GLY A 7 0.70 0.08 13.03
CA GLY A 7 0.49 -0.44 11.67
C GLY A 7 -0.20 0.56 10.74
N PHE A 8 -1.24 1.23 11.23
CA PHE A 8 -1.96 2.27 10.49
C PHE A 8 -1.04 3.43 10.10
N PHE A 9 -0.30 4.00 11.07
CA PHE A 9 0.64 5.09 10.80
C PHE A 9 1.81 4.66 9.92
N THR A 10 2.32 3.44 10.09
CA THR A 10 3.41 2.89 9.26
C THR A 10 2.98 2.76 7.81
N GLY A 11 1.75 2.31 7.55
CA GLY A 11 1.19 2.25 6.20
C GLY A 11 1.10 3.61 5.54
N GLY A 12 0.61 4.62 6.27
CA GLY A 12 0.56 6.01 5.79
C GLY A 12 1.96 6.59 5.51
N LEU A 13 2.92 6.30 6.39
CA LEU A 13 4.32 6.72 6.22
C LEU A 13 4.94 6.11 4.97
N LEU A 14 4.78 4.80 4.75
CA LEU A 14 5.30 4.10 3.56
C LEU A 14 4.78 4.72 2.26
N GLY A 15 3.48 5.01 2.19
CA GLY A 15 2.86 5.64 1.01
C GLY A 15 3.44 7.02 0.73
N THR A 16 3.43 7.90 1.73
CA THR A 16 3.92 9.29 1.57
C THR A 16 5.43 9.34 1.33
N TYR A 17 6.21 8.50 2.03
CA TYR A 17 7.66 8.47 1.92
C TYR A 17 8.15 8.02 0.54
N VAL A 18 7.49 7.04 -0.07
CA VAL A 18 7.84 6.61 -1.43
C VAL A 18 7.58 7.74 -2.44
N VAL A 19 6.43 8.41 -2.35
CA VAL A 19 6.10 9.55 -3.21
C VAL A 19 7.12 10.69 -3.02
N TYR A 20 7.45 11.02 -1.78
CA TYR A 20 8.42 12.05 -1.45
C TYR A 20 9.80 11.79 -2.07
N LYS A 21 10.34 10.56 -1.92
CA LYS A 21 11.62 10.18 -2.54
C LYS A 21 11.55 10.29 -4.07
N MET A 22 10.48 9.75 -4.63
CA MET A 22 10.23 9.72 -6.08
C MET A 22 10.20 11.10 -6.72
N GLU A 23 9.84 12.12 -5.95
CA GLU A 23 9.82 13.50 -6.40
C GLU A 23 11.22 14.14 -6.45
N HIS A 24 12.09 13.77 -5.52
CA HIS A 24 13.44 14.32 -5.41
C HIS A 24 14.45 13.66 -6.38
N ILE A 25 14.12 12.49 -6.94
CA ILE A 25 15.06 11.70 -7.73
C ILE A 25 14.84 11.90 -9.24
N PRO A 26 15.90 12.19 -10.02
CA PRO A 26 15.79 12.44 -11.46
C PRO A 26 15.32 11.21 -12.24
N LYS A 27 14.52 11.45 -13.30
CA LYS A 27 13.79 10.43 -14.06
C LYS A 27 14.69 9.31 -14.63
N ARG A 28 15.94 9.61 -15.00
CA ARG A 28 16.85 8.69 -15.70
C ARG A 28 17.29 7.48 -14.87
N HIS A 29 17.40 7.63 -13.55
CA HIS A 29 17.86 6.56 -12.64
C HIS A 29 16.86 6.26 -11.53
N ARG A 30 15.61 6.69 -11.70
CA ARG A 30 14.59 6.70 -10.66
C ARG A 30 14.38 5.32 -10.03
N LEU A 31 14.30 4.24 -10.80
CA LEU A 31 14.02 2.90 -10.24
C LEU A 31 15.21 2.31 -9.47
N TRP A 32 16.42 2.41 -10.03
CA TRP A 32 17.62 1.85 -9.42
C TRP A 32 18.00 2.60 -8.13
N VAL A 33 17.96 3.93 -8.17
CA VAL A 33 18.27 4.76 -6.99
C VAL A 33 17.24 4.53 -5.88
N MET A 34 15.97 4.30 -6.20
CA MET A 34 14.95 3.97 -5.18
C MET A 34 15.21 2.64 -4.50
N ALA A 35 15.53 1.61 -5.28
CA ALA A 35 15.81 0.29 -4.75
C ALA A 35 17.04 0.31 -3.83
N VAL A 36 18.11 0.97 -4.27
CA VAL A 36 19.37 1.06 -3.52
C VAL A 36 19.20 1.88 -2.24
N ILE A 37 18.56 3.05 -2.31
CA ILE A 37 18.38 3.93 -1.13
C ILE A 37 17.36 3.35 -0.14
N ALA A 38 16.33 2.65 -0.61
CA ALA A 38 15.26 2.16 0.27
C ALA A 38 15.69 1.02 1.19
N PHE A 39 16.61 0.16 0.74
CA PHE A 39 16.89 -1.10 1.45
C PHE A 39 18.31 -1.15 2.04
N ALA A 40 19.35 -1.06 1.21
CA ALA A 40 20.71 -1.39 1.63
C ALA A 40 21.25 -0.50 2.78
N PRO A 41 21.26 0.85 2.68
CA PRO A 41 21.80 1.69 3.74
C PRO A 41 20.90 1.72 4.98
N ASN A 42 19.58 1.61 4.80
CA ASN A 42 18.64 1.68 5.91
C ASN A 42 18.80 0.49 6.87
N PHE A 43 19.01 -0.73 6.37
CA PHE A 43 19.27 -1.88 7.22
C PHE A 43 20.62 -1.81 7.93
N ILE A 44 21.67 -1.30 7.27
CA ILE A 44 23.00 -1.15 7.90
C ILE A 44 22.91 -0.16 9.06
N LEU A 45 22.30 1.01 8.83
CA LEU A 45 22.09 2.03 9.87
C LEU A 45 21.24 1.50 11.02
N LEU A 46 20.15 0.79 10.70
CA LEU A 46 19.26 0.23 11.72
C LEU A 46 19.97 -0.79 12.60
N ASN A 47 20.78 -1.68 12.00
CA ASN A 47 21.60 -2.64 12.74
C ASN A 47 22.65 -1.93 13.62
N GLY A 48 23.29 -0.87 13.12
CA GLY A 48 24.23 -0.08 13.91
C GLY A 48 23.57 0.56 15.14
N ILE A 49 22.38 1.15 14.96
CA ILE A 49 21.61 1.75 16.07
C ILE A 49 21.15 0.66 17.06
N ALA A 50 20.78 -0.52 16.56
CA ALA A 50 20.38 -1.66 17.38
C ALA A 50 21.55 -2.20 18.22
N TYR A 51 22.76 -2.29 17.65
CA TYR A 51 23.94 -2.72 18.40
C TYR A 51 24.29 -1.75 19.54
N LEU A 52 24.16 -0.44 19.29
CA LEU A 52 24.39 0.59 20.30
C LEU A 52 23.28 0.63 21.37
N SER A 53 22.04 0.32 20.98
CA SER A 53 20.88 0.34 21.89
C SER A 53 20.62 -1.04 22.45
N HIS A 54 21.28 -1.39 23.56
CA HIS A 54 21.05 -2.66 24.27
C HIS A 54 19.60 -2.85 24.75
N ASP A 55 18.83 -1.75 24.92
CA ASP A 55 17.42 -1.78 25.32
C ASP A 55 16.45 -1.44 24.19
N TRP A 56 15.39 -2.25 24.04
CA TRP A 56 14.33 -2.05 23.03
C TRP A 56 13.57 -0.72 23.17
N ARG A 57 13.40 -0.22 24.40
CA ARG A 57 12.72 1.07 24.66
C ARG A 57 13.57 2.25 24.22
N THR A 58 14.89 2.17 24.43
CA THR A 58 15.84 3.21 24.00
C THR A 58 15.94 3.21 22.48
N PHE A 59 15.99 2.04 21.86
CA PHE A 59 15.96 1.90 20.40
C PHE A 59 14.73 2.57 19.78
N GLN A 60 13.53 2.34 20.32
CA GLN A 60 12.30 2.98 19.83
C GLN A 60 12.29 4.51 19.99
N ARG A 61 12.81 5.03 21.12
CA ARG A 61 12.92 6.49 21.33
C ARG A 61 13.87 7.11 20.31
N VAL A 62 15.04 6.51 20.09
CA VAL A 62 16.02 7.00 19.12
C VAL A 62 15.44 7.02 17.70
N LEU A 63 14.73 5.96 17.30
CA LEU A 63 14.05 5.92 16.01
C LEU A 63 12.99 7.01 15.86
N PHE A 64 12.22 7.29 16.92
CA PHE A 64 11.25 8.37 16.90
C PHE A 64 11.91 9.75 16.72
N PHE A 65 13.04 10.00 17.41
CA PHE A 65 13.79 11.25 17.25
C PHE A 65 14.37 11.42 15.84
N ILE A 66 14.95 10.37 15.27
CA ILE A 66 15.52 10.41 13.91
C ILE A 66 14.43 10.62 12.85
N SER A 67 13.26 9.99 13.04
CA SER A 67 12.13 10.09 12.12
C SER A 67 11.33 11.39 12.28
N SER A 68 11.72 12.30 13.18
CA SER A 68 11.00 13.55 13.40
C SER A 68 11.06 14.43 12.15
N PRO A 69 9.91 14.97 11.67
CA PRO A 69 9.84 15.75 10.44
C PRO A 69 10.57 17.10 10.51
N ALA A 70 11.09 17.49 11.68
CA ALA A 70 11.75 18.79 11.91
C ALA A 70 12.93 19.09 10.97
N PHE A 71 13.55 18.06 10.38
CA PHE A 71 14.71 18.20 9.50
C PHE A 71 14.38 18.09 8.00
N VAL A 72 13.13 17.79 7.64
CA VAL A 72 12.74 17.50 6.26
C VAL A 72 12.09 18.73 5.64
N HIS A 73 12.53 19.09 4.43
CA HIS A 73 11.93 20.17 3.66
C HIS A 73 10.65 19.67 2.98
N GLU A 74 9.64 20.53 2.88
CA GLU A 74 8.43 20.19 2.13
C GLU A 74 8.72 19.93 0.65
N SER A 75 7.95 19.03 0.04
CA SER A 75 8.20 18.66 -1.36
C SER A 75 7.83 19.80 -2.33
N PRO A 76 8.68 20.10 -3.32
CA PRO A 76 8.46 21.23 -4.23
C PRO A 76 7.15 21.11 -5.04
N ARG A 77 6.73 19.90 -5.41
CA ARG A 77 5.49 19.63 -6.14
C ARG A 77 4.25 19.86 -5.29
N TRP A 78 4.29 19.50 -4.01
CA TRP A 78 3.18 19.80 -3.10
C TRP A 78 3.00 21.30 -2.93
N LEU A 79 4.10 22.05 -2.81
CA LEU A 79 4.08 23.51 -2.76
C LEU A 79 3.50 24.12 -4.05
N ILE A 80 3.86 23.58 -5.22
CA ILE A 80 3.28 23.99 -6.52
C ILE A 80 1.77 23.73 -6.55
N GLN A 81 1.33 22.54 -6.12
CA GLN A 81 -0.08 22.16 -6.11
C GLN A 81 -0.91 23.00 -5.13
N LYS A 82 -0.30 23.47 -4.04
CA LYS A 82 -0.92 24.39 -3.08
C LYS A 82 -0.87 25.87 -3.50
N GLY A 83 -0.24 26.19 -4.65
CA GLY A 83 -0.09 27.56 -5.13
C GLY A 83 0.97 28.39 -4.37
N ARG A 84 1.80 27.76 -3.52
CA ARG A 84 2.88 28.43 -2.77
C ARG A 84 4.17 28.45 -3.60
N ILE A 85 4.13 29.16 -4.74
CA ILE A 85 5.20 29.12 -5.74
C ILE A 85 6.51 29.72 -5.23
N GLU A 86 6.44 30.78 -4.42
CA GLU A 86 7.65 31.42 -3.89
C GLU A 86 8.42 30.49 -2.92
N GLU A 87 7.71 29.66 -2.17
CA GLU A 87 8.33 28.66 -1.31
C GLU A 87 8.90 27.49 -2.09
N ALA A 88 8.19 27.02 -3.12
CA ALA A 88 8.70 26.02 -4.04
C ALA A 88 9.99 26.51 -4.70
N ARG A 89 10.06 27.79 -5.09
CA ARG A 89 11.25 28.41 -5.66
C ARG A 89 12.42 28.41 -4.66
N LYS A 90 12.19 28.77 -3.39
CA LYS A 90 13.23 28.71 -2.35
C LYS A 90 13.77 27.30 -2.12
N VAL A 91 12.90 26.29 -2.09
CA VAL A 91 13.31 24.88 -1.92
C VAL A 91 14.11 24.41 -3.14
N LEU A 92 13.64 24.68 -4.36
CA LEU A 92 14.34 24.32 -5.60
C LEU A 92 15.70 25.02 -5.71
N GLN A 93 15.78 26.30 -5.36
CA GLN A 93 17.05 27.04 -5.32
C GLN A 93 18.03 26.45 -4.29
N ARG A 94 17.54 25.98 -3.14
CA ARG A 94 18.38 25.31 -2.13
C ARG A 94 18.92 23.97 -2.65
N ILE A 95 18.09 23.18 -3.33
CA ILE A 95 18.51 21.93 -3.98
C ILE A 95 19.55 22.22 -5.07
N GLN A 96 19.33 23.24 -5.90
CA GLN A 96 20.27 23.65 -6.95
C GLN A 96 21.60 24.19 -6.42
N ARG A 97 21.66 24.77 -5.21
CA ARG A 97 22.94 25.20 -4.61
C ARG A 97 23.86 24.02 -4.32
N ILE A 98 23.28 22.85 -4.06
CA ILE A 98 24.01 21.60 -3.82
C ILE A 98 24.48 21.00 -5.14
N ASP A 99 23.73 21.21 -6.23
CA ASP A 99 24.10 20.78 -7.57
C ASP A 99 25.18 21.70 -8.18
N LYS A 100 26.23 21.11 -8.75
CA LYS A 100 27.42 21.85 -9.21
C LYS A 100 27.24 22.48 -10.60
N GLN A 101 26.19 22.12 -11.34
CA GLN A 101 25.88 22.72 -12.65
C GLN A 101 25.01 23.98 -12.51
N LYS A 102 25.69 25.06 -12.14
CA LYS A 102 25.10 26.33 -11.69
C LYS A 102 24.74 27.24 -12.87
N ALA A 103 23.64 27.97 -12.72
CA ALA A 103 23.16 29.10 -13.54
C ALA A 103 22.37 28.79 -14.83
N ALA A 104 22.90 28.05 -15.81
CA ALA A 104 22.23 27.92 -17.12
C ALA A 104 20.84 27.26 -17.04
N LYS A 105 20.63 26.35 -16.09
CA LYS A 105 19.35 25.66 -15.85
C LYS A 105 18.40 26.41 -14.91
N LYS A 106 18.83 27.50 -14.29
CA LYS A 106 18.01 28.22 -13.31
C LYS A 106 16.84 28.91 -14.01
N ASP A 107 17.12 29.68 -15.05
CA ASP A 107 16.10 30.35 -15.87
C ASP A 107 15.19 29.37 -16.59
N GLU A 108 15.75 28.26 -17.09
CA GLU A 108 14.96 27.21 -17.74
C GLU A 108 14.01 26.53 -16.73
N MET A 109 14.49 26.24 -15.52
CA MET A 109 13.66 25.67 -14.45
C MET A 109 12.57 26.66 -14.00
N GLU A 110 12.90 27.93 -13.83
CA GLU A 110 11.91 28.96 -13.45
C GLU A 110 10.83 29.10 -14.52
N LYS A 111 11.20 29.13 -15.81
CA LYS A 111 10.23 29.09 -16.92
C LYS A 111 9.39 27.82 -16.93
N MET A 112 9.99 26.66 -16.67
CA MET A 112 9.24 25.39 -16.57
C MET A 112 8.29 25.37 -15.36
N LEU A 113 8.68 25.98 -14.24
CA LEU A 113 7.87 26.09 -13.03
C LEU A 113 6.63 26.96 -13.28
N ASP A 114 6.82 28.12 -13.90
CA ASP A 114 5.73 29.05 -14.23
C ASP A 114 4.79 28.44 -15.28
N ALA A 115 5.33 27.77 -16.30
CA ALA A 115 4.54 27.06 -17.30
C ALA A 115 3.75 25.88 -16.70
N ALA A 116 4.34 25.14 -15.76
CA ALA A 116 3.64 24.06 -15.05
C ALA A 116 2.51 24.62 -14.18
N TYR A 117 2.73 25.75 -13.52
CA TYR A 117 1.72 26.43 -12.71
C TYR A 117 0.55 26.92 -13.56
N GLN A 118 0.81 27.57 -14.70
CA GLN A 118 -0.23 28.00 -15.63
C GLN A 118 -1.06 26.83 -16.15
N LYS A 119 -0.40 25.73 -16.57
CA LYS A 119 -1.10 24.51 -16.99
C LYS A 119 -1.98 23.92 -15.88
N MET A 120 -1.50 23.92 -14.64
CA MET A 120 -2.30 23.46 -13.50
C MET A 120 -3.52 24.36 -13.25
N GLN A 121 -3.36 25.69 -13.32
CA GLN A 121 -4.49 26.61 -13.20
C GLN A 121 -5.52 26.45 -14.32
N GLU A 122 -5.07 26.26 -15.56
CA GLU A 122 -5.95 25.98 -16.69
C GLU A 122 -6.71 24.66 -16.49
N GLN A 123 -6.03 23.62 -16.01
CA GLN A 123 -6.67 22.36 -15.66
C GLN A 123 -7.67 22.55 -14.52
N GLU A 124 -7.35 23.31 -13.48
CA GLU A 124 -8.25 23.57 -12.36
C GLU A 124 -9.50 24.36 -12.79
N LYS A 125 -9.34 25.35 -13.68
CA LYS A 125 -10.46 26.07 -14.30
C LYS A 125 -11.33 25.15 -15.14
N LYS A 126 -10.74 24.25 -15.93
CA LYS A 126 -11.47 23.21 -16.66
C LYS A 126 -12.19 22.26 -15.70
N LEU A 127 -11.54 21.87 -14.60
CA LEU A 127 -12.07 20.99 -13.55
C LEU A 127 -13.26 21.58 -12.80
N LYS A 128 -13.28 22.89 -12.53
CA LYS A 128 -14.43 23.57 -11.91
C LYS A 128 -15.70 23.52 -12.73
N ASN A 129 -15.60 23.34 -14.05
CA ASN A 129 -16.74 23.17 -14.95
C ASN A 129 -17.21 21.71 -15.08
N TYR A 130 -16.48 20.72 -14.54
CA TYR A 130 -16.91 19.32 -14.60
C TYR A 130 -17.75 18.94 -13.38
N ASN A 131 -18.98 18.51 -13.65
CA ASN A 131 -19.91 17.96 -12.67
C ASN A 131 -19.82 16.41 -12.66
N VAL A 132 -20.23 15.73 -11.59
CA VAL A 132 -20.24 14.24 -11.47
C VAL A 132 -20.98 13.56 -12.62
N ARG A 133 -21.93 14.26 -13.26
CA ARG A 133 -22.65 13.78 -14.44
C ARG A 133 -21.76 13.59 -15.68
N HIS A 134 -20.68 14.36 -15.79
CA HIS A 134 -19.70 14.20 -16.88
C HIS A 134 -18.89 12.91 -16.76
N LEU A 135 -18.77 12.33 -15.56
CA LEU A 135 -18.08 11.06 -15.35
C LEU A 135 -18.80 9.90 -16.07
N PHE A 136 -20.13 9.98 -16.18
CA PHE A 136 -20.97 8.96 -16.81
C PHE A 136 -21.27 9.23 -18.29
N TYR A 137 -20.94 10.43 -18.79
CA TYR A 137 -21.21 10.83 -20.17
C TYR A 137 -20.11 10.36 -21.13
N THR A 138 -18.86 10.30 -20.67
CA THR A 138 -17.72 9.86 -21.49
C THR A 138 -17.64 8.33 -21.51
N LYS A 139 -17.88 7.73 -22.69
CA LYS A 139 -17.92 6.27 -22.88
C LYS A 139 -16.69 5.54 -22.34
N GLU A 140 -15.50 6.12 -22.47
CA GLU A 140 -14.25 5.54 -21.96
C GLU A 140 -14.20 5.46 -20.43
N MET A 141 -14.66 6.51 -19.73
CA MET A 141 -14.68 6.57 -18.25
C MET A 141 -15.75 5.64 -17.67
N THR A 142 -16.92 5.55 -18.31
CA THR A 142 -17.97 4.59 -17.93
C THR A 142 -17.49 3.16 -18.11
N LEU A 143 -16.75 2.85 -19.18
CA LEU A 143 -16.21 1.51 -19.42
C LEU A 143 -15.10 1.16 -18.43
N ALA A 144 -14.20 2.10 -18.10
CA ALA A 144 -13.19 1.92 -17.05
C ALA A 144 -13.82 1.74 -15.66
N THR A 145 -14.86 2.52 -15.32
CA THR A 145 -15.56 2.42 -14.04
C THR A 145 -16.34 1.11 -13.95
N THR A 146 -16.99 0.69 -15.03
CA THR A 146 -17.75 -0.56 -15.10
C THR A 146 -16.82 -1.78 -15.00
N THR A 147 -15.69 -1.77 -15.70
CA THR A 147 -14.69 -2.86 -15.61
C THR A 147 -14.09 -2.95 -14.21
N TYR A 148 -13.78 -1.82 -13.58
CA TYR A 148 -13.31 -1.77 -12.20
C TYR A 148 -14.36 -2.30 -11.22
N CYS A 149 -15.60 -1.83 -11.30
CA CYS A 149 -16.71 -2.29 -10.46
C CYS A 149 -17.00 -3.78 -10.65
N ALA A 150 -17.01 -4.27 -11.89
CA ALA A 150 -17.17 -5.69 -12.19
C ALA A 150 -16.00 -6.53 -11.62
N GLY A 151 -14.77 -6.02 -11.69
CA GLY A 151 -13.60 -6.65 -11.08
C GLY A 151 -13.69 -6.72 -9.56
N LEU A 152 -14.20 -5.67 -8.91
CA LEU A 152 -14.43 -5.61 -7.47
C LEU A 152 -15.51 -6.60 -7.03
N ILE A 153 -16.62 -6.69 -7.75
CA ILE A 153 -17.69 -7.67 -7.49
C ILE A 153 -17.14 -9.09 -7.60
N LYS A 154 -16.33 -9.39 -8.64
CA LYS A 154 -15.67 -10.69 -8.78
C LYS A 154 -14.66 -10.97 -7.65
N SER A 155 -13.90 -9.96 -7.21
CA SER A 155 -12.93 -10.09 -6.11
C SER A 155 -13.61 -10.34 -4.75
N LEU A 156 -14.71 -9.63 -4.49
CA LEU A 156 -15.55 -9.83 -3.31
C LEU A 156 -16.19 -11.23 -3.32
N GLY A 157 -16.71 -11.67 -4.47
CA GLY A 157 -17.24 -13.02 -4.65
C GLY A 157 -16.19 -14.09 -4.36
N ARG A 158 -14.98 -13.98 -4.94
CA ARG A 158 -13.87 -14.91 -4.69
C ARG A 158 -13.51 -14.98 -3.20
N LYS A 159 -13.40 -13.82 -2.52
CA LYS A 159 -13.13 -13.77 -1.07
C LYS A 159 -14.25 -14.39 -0.23
N ALA A 160 -15.52 -14.16 -0.59
CA ALA A 160 -16.66 -14.76 0.09
C ALA A 160 -16.68 -16.29 -0.08
N VAL A 161 -16.37 -16.79 -1.29
CA VAL A 161 -16.25 -18.24 -1.57
C VAL A 161 -15.13 -18.87 -0.76
N HIS A 162 -13.95 -18.24 -0.68
CA HIS A 162 -12.86 -18.73 0.19
C HIS A 162 -13.23 -18.72 1.69
N PHE A 163 -14.00 -17.74 2.15
CA PHE A 163 -14.42 -17.67 3.56
C PHE A 163 -15.46 -18.74 3.90
N MET A 164 -16.42 -18.97 2.99
CA MET A 164 -17.43 -20.03 3.13
C MET A 164 -16.80 -21.42 3.11
N SER A 165 -15.85 -21.66 2.21
CA SER A 165 -15.16 -22.97 2.13
C SER A 165 -14.30 -23.24 3.36
N GLN A 166 -13.56 -22.25 3.86
CA GLN A 166 -12.80 -22.37 5.12
C GLN A 166 -13.70 -22.65 6.33
N SER A 167 -14.86 -21.99 6.39
CA SER A 167 -15.84 -22.22 7.48
C SER A 167 -16.42 -23.64 7.44
N THR A 168 -16.74 -24.16 6.26
CA THR A 168 -17.22 -25.54 6.08
C THR A 168 -16.17 -26.57 6.46
N ILE A 169 -14.90 -26.38 6.07
CA ILE A 169 -13.79 -27.28 6.44
C ILE A 169 -13.59 -27.28 7.97
N ALA A 170 -13.61 -26.10 8.61
CA ALA A 170 -13.49 -25.99 10.06
C ALA A 170 -14.63 -26.71 10.78
N PHE A 171 -15.86 -26.61 10.27
CA PHE A 171 -17.02 -27.31 10.83
C PHE A 171 -16.90 -28.84 10.67
N CYS A 172 -16.48 -29.34 9.49
CA CYS A 172 -16.24 -30.77 9.29
C CYS A 172 -15.18 -31.33 10.25
N LEU A 173 -14.07 -30.61 10.46
CA LEU A 173 -13.02 -31.01 11.40
C LEU A 173 -13.51 -30.98 12.86
N PHE A 174 -14.36 -30.01 13.21
CA PHE A 174 -14.98 -29.94 14.53
C PHE A 174 -15.90 -31.14 14.79
N VAL A 175 -16.75 -31.51 13.83
CA VAL A 175 -17.63 -32.69 13.94
C VAL A 175 -16.81 -33.98 14.10
N VAL A 176 -15.74 -34.15 13.32
CA VAL A 176 -14.83 -35.30 13.46
C VAL A 176 -14.15 -35.32 14.83
N ALA A 177 -13.70 -34.17 15.34
CA ALA A 177 -13.10 -34.07 16.66
C ALA A 177 -14.09 -34.44 17.78
N VAL A 178 -15.33 -33.95 17.71
CA VAL A 178 -16.40 -34.30 18.66
C VAL A 178 -16.71 -35.79 18.60
N VAL A 179 -16.86 -36.36 17.41
CA VAL A 179 -17.10 -37.81 17.23
C VAL A 179 -15.94 -38.65 17.80
N HIS A 180 -14.69 -38.23 17.64
CA HIS A 180 -13.55 -38.92 18.26
C HIS A 180 -13.53 -38.81 19.79
N LEU A 181 -13.94 -37.67 20.33
CA LEU A 181 -14.02 -37.43 21.78
C LEU A 181 -15.14 -38.24 22.44
N PHE A 182 -16.30 -38.33 21.80
CA PHE A 182 -17.44 -39.12 22.26
C PHE A 182 -17.32 -40.61 21.94
N GLY A 183 -16.68 -40.97 20.82
CA GLY A 183 -16.42 -42.36 20.42
C GLY A 183 -15.44 -43.09 21.34
N LYS A 184 -14.59 -42.36 22.09
CA LYS A 184 -13.85 -42.92 23.22
C LYS A 184 -14.74 -43.40 24.39
N PHE A 185 -16.04 -43.06 24.38
CA PHE A 185 -16.97 -43.29 25.50
C PHE A 185 -18.11 -44.29 25.18
N CYS A 186 -18.43 -44.59 23.91
CA CYS A 186 -19.51 -45.53 23.50
C CYS A 186 -19.28 -46.14 22.09
N LEU A 187 -19.69 -47.42 21.94
CA LEU A 187 -19.49 -48.40 20.85
C LEU A 187 -19.31 -47.93 19.38
N GLU A 188 -18.41 -48.65 18.70
CA GLU A 188 -17.65 -48.34 17.48
C GLU A 188 -18.43 -48.34 16.13
N GLU A 189 -19.64 -48.89 16.05
CA GLU A 189 -20.23 -49.27 14.75
C GLU A 189 -21.00 -48.15 14.01
N GLN A 190 -21.59 -47.19 14.73
CA GLN A 190 -22.47 -46.17 14.12
C GLN A 190 -21.74 -44.91 13.62
N TYR A 191 -20.52 -44.66 14.10
CA TYR A 191 -19.76 -43.44 13.80
C TYR A 191 -18.95 -43.50 12.51
N GLY A 192 -18.72 -44.70 11.96
CA GLY A 192 -17.94 -44.89 10.73
C GLY A 192 -18.54 -44.21 9.50
N ILE A 193 -19.87 -44.21 9.39
CA ILE A 193 -20.59 -43.56 8.28
C ILE A 193 -20.46 -42.04 8.37
N VAL A 194 -20.60 -41.47 9.56
CA VAL A 194 -20.51 -40.02 9.81
C VAL A 194 -19.11 -39.48 9.47
N ILE A 195 -18.07 -40.22 9.87
CA ILE A 195 -16.68 -39.85 9.57
C ILE A 195 -16.41 -39.92 8.06
N ARG A 196 -16.91 -40.95 7.36
CA ARG A 196 -16.76 -41.07 5.90
C ARG A 196 -17.46 -39.94 5.16
N ILE A 197 -18.67 -39.57 5.55
CA ILE A 197 -19.40 -38.46 4.92
C ILE A 197 -18.66 -37.13 5.17
N ALA A 198 -18.26 -36.86 6.41
CA ALA A 198 -17.55 -35.62 6.76
C ALA A 198 -16.21 -35.47 6.01
N THR A 199 -15.45 -36.56 5.87
CA THR A 199 -14.16 -36.56 5.15
C THR A 199 -14.34 -36.39 3.63
N ILE A 200 -15.34 -37.03 3.03
CA ILE A 200 -15.67 -36.87 1.60
C ILE A 200 -16.12 -35.43 1.30
N THR A 201 -16.98 -34.84 2.14
CA THR A 201 -17.42 -33.46 1.96
C THR A 201 -16.27 -32.47 2.11
N ALA A 202 -15.40 -32.65 3.11
CA ALA A 202 -14.22 -31.82 3.29
C ALA A 202 -13.24 -31.92 2.10
N ALA A 203 -13.01 -33.13 1.57
CA ALA A 203 -12.14 -33.35 0.41
C ALA A 203 -12.73 -32.73 -0.88
N SER A 204 -14.05 -32.85 -1.08
CA SER A 204 -14.75 -32.23 -2.21
C SER A 204 -14.62 -30.70 -2.19
N VAL A 205 -14.88 -30.08 -1.03
CA VAL A 205 -14.74 -28.62 -0.87
C VAL A 205 -13.30 -28.16 -1.06
N ALA A 206 -12.31 -28.92 -0.57
CA ALA A 206 -10.90 -28.61 -0.78
C ALA A 206 -10.48 -28.71 -2.26
N ALA A 207 -10.98 -29.70 -2.99
CA ALA A 207 -10.73 -29.85 -4.42
C ALA A 207 -11.34 -28.70 -5.24
N GLN A 208 -12.55 -28.27 -4.89
CA GLN A 208 -13.23 -27.18 -5.58
C GLN A 208 -12.52 -25.83 -5.38
N VAL A 209 -12.01 -25.55 -4.17
CA VAL A 209 -11.19 -24.35 -3.90
C VAL A 209 -9.90 -24.35 -4.72
N ARG A 210 -9.25 -25.51 -4.87
CA ARG A 210 -8.02 -25.62 -5.66
C ARG A 210 -8.27 -25.46 -7.16
N PHE A 211 -9.43 -25.87 -7.65
CA PHE A 211 -9.83 -25.65 -9.05
C PHE A 211 -10.12 -24.16 -9.32
N ASP A 212 -10.78 -23.48 -8.38
CA ASP A 212 -11.05 -22.03 -8.47
C ASP A 212 -9.77 -21.16 -8.38
N GLU A 213 -8.68 -21.66 -7.80
CA GLU A 213 -7.37 -20.97 -7.81
C GLU A 213 -6.60 -21.12 -9.13
N LEU A 214 -6.90 -22.16 -9.93
CA LEU A 214 -6.22 -22.42 -11.21
C LEU A 214 -6.84 -21.64 -12.39
N MET A 215 -8.01 -21.03 -12.21
CA MET A 215 -8.76 -20.26 -13.23
C MET A 215 -8.73 -18.74 -12.98
#